data_AF-A0A2N1UPM4-F1
#
_entry.id   AF-A0A2N1UPM4-F1
#
_cell.length_a   1.000
_cell.length_b   1.000
_cell.length_c   1.000
_cell.angle_alpha   90.00
_cell.angle_beta   90.00
_cell.angle_gamma   90.00
#
_symmetry.space_group_name_H-M   'P 1'
#
loop_
_entity.id
_entity.type
_entity.pdbx_description
1 polymer ?
#
loop_
_entity_poly.entity_id
_entity_poly.type
_entity_poly.pdbx_seq_one_letter_code
_entity_poly.pdbx_strand_id
1 'polypeptide(L)'
;MNESERFFALIGQADNILGLVSLVPNGTHSWHTELLIRDPLAPVGVMEALIARVFETLRAEGATYWSLGEVPFHPTSEPDGLKALALTRIGRSLESAYASHGLFQFKAKFQPTWRPVCLYGWPRLSWLTLAGLFWRCNGHKLVAVSARRRLKN
;
A
#
# COMPACT_ATOMS: atom_id res chain seq x y z
N MET A 1 -4.09 10.25 25.84
CA MET A 1 -4.30 11.33 24.87
C MET A 1 -4.74 10.65 23.59
N ASN A 2 -5.98 10.84 23.14
CA ASN A 2 -6.48 10.19 21.92
C ASN A 2 -5.78 10.87 20.74
N GLU A 3 -4.74 10.24 20.19
CA GLU A 3 -4.17 10.70 18.93
C GLU A 3 -5.25 10.50 17.86
N SER A 4 -5.68 11.58 17.22
CA SER A 4 -6.67 11.55 16.14
C SER A 4 -5.99 11.26 14.81
N GLU A 5 -6.78 10.88 13.80
CA GLU A 5 -6.29 10.84 12.41
C GLU A 5 -5.66 12.19 12.02
N ARG A 6 -4.57 12.13 11.25
CA ARG A 6 -3.80 13.29 10.80
C ARG A 6 -3.70 13.31 9.29
N PHE A 7 -3.74 14.52 8.74
CA PHE A 7 -3.64 14.76 7.30
C PHE A 7 -2.45 15.68 7.03
N PHE A 8 -1.64 15.28 6.04
CA PHE A 8 -0.51 16.06 5.56
C PHE A 8 -0.71 16.28 4.06
N ALA A 9 -0.75 17.55 3.66
CA ALA A 9 -0.90 17.93 2.26
C ALA A 9 0.29 18.78 1.81
N LEU A 10 0.70 18.59 0.56
CA LEU A 10 1.61 19.50 -0.12
C LEU A 10 0.76 20.36 -1.06
N ILE A 11 0.72 21.66 -0.78
CA ILE A 11 -0.05 22.65 -1.54
C ILE A 11 0.87 23.37 -2.53
N GLY A 12 0.44 23.46 -3.78
CA GLY A 12 1.15 24.20 -4.83
C GLY A 12 0.94 25.71 -4.74
N GLN A 13 1.66 26.47 -5.56
CA GLN A 13 1.54 27.94 -5.61
C GLN A 13 0.15 28.43 -6.02
N ALA A 14 -0.62 27.62 -6.75
CA ALA A 14 -1.97 27.93 -7.19
C ALA A 14 -3.05 27.45 -6.18
N ASP A 15 -2.67 27.18 -4.93
CA ASP A 15 -3.55 26.67 -3.87
C ASP A 15 -4.19 25.30 -4.18
N ASN A 16 -3.54 24.51 -5.04
CA ASN A 16 -3.97 23.17 -5.41
C ASN A 16 -3.25 22.10 -4.58
N ILE A 17 -3.96 21.05 -4.17
CA ILE A 17 -3.38 19.91 -3.46
C ILE A 17 -2.59 19.06 -4.46
N LEU A 18 -1.26 19.05 -4.34
CA LEU A 18 -0.38 18.25 -5.18
C LEU A 18 -0.21 16.82 -4.66
N GLY A 19 -0.34 16.63 -3.35
CA GLY A 19 -0.29 15.33 -2.70
C GLY A 19 -0.88 15.37 -1.30
N LEU A 20 -1.42 14.24 -0.85
CA LEU A 20 -2.06 14.06 0.44
C LEU A 20 -1.63 12.71 1.04
N VAL A 21 -1.26 12.73 2.31
CA VAL A 21 -1.02 11.54 3.13
C VAL A 21 -1.91 11.63 4.38
N SER A 22 -2.68 10.58 4.66
CA SER A 22 -3.39 10.46 5.94
C SER A 22 -2.78 9.37 6.80
N LEU A 23 -2.71 9.63 8.10
CA LEU A 23 -2.12 8.76 9.10
C LEU A 23 -3.10 8.50 10.22
N VAL A 24 -3.16 7.25 10.67
CA VAL A 24 -3.85 6.84 11.88
C VAL A 24 -2.84 6.30 12.90
N PRO A 25 -3.09 6.48 14.20
CA PRO A 25 -2.25 5.87 15.23
C PRO A 25 -2.32 4.35 15.16
N ASN A 26 -1.19 3.68 15.37
CA ASN A 26 -1.06 2.23 15.36
C ASN A 26 -0.18 1.75 16.53
N GLY A 27 -0.62 2.08 17.75
CA GLY A 27 0.12 1.82 18.98
C GLY A 27 0.86 3.05 19.51
N THR A 28 1.65 2.88 20.55
CA THR A 28 2.39 3.98 21.19
C THR A 28 3.50 4.47 20.26
N HIS A 29 3.56 5.79 20.03
CA HIS A 29 4.58 6.43 19.16
C HIS A 29 4.67 5.82 17.76
N SER A 30 3.56 5.29 17.25
CA SER A 30 3.52 4.50 16.02
C SER A 30 2.36 4.92 15.12
N TRP A 31 2.62 5.04 13.83
CA TRP A 31 1.63 5.52 12.86
C TRP A 31 1.47 4.55 11.69
N HIS A 32 0.28 4.53 11.08
CA HIS A 32 -0.02 3.78 9.86
C HIS A 32 -0.60 4.72 8.80
N THR A 33 -0.11 4.61 7.57
CA THR A 33 -0.64 5.35 6.43
C THR A 33 -1.92 4.71 5.91
N GLU A 34 -3.02 5.46 5.90
CA GLU A 34 -4.28 5.02 5.29
C GLU A 34 -4.36 5.47 3.83
N LEU A 35 -4.15 6.76 3.58
CA LEU A 35 -4.24 7.34 2.24
C LEU A 35 -2.89 7.88 1.78
N LEU A 36 -2.59 7.64 0.51
CA LEU A 36 -1.42 8.17 -0.19
C LEU A 36 -1.86 8.57 -1.60
N ILE A 37 -2.26 9.83 -1.75
CA ILE A 37 -2.88 10.36 -2.96
C ILE A 37 -1.96 11.40 -3.57
N ARG A 38 -1.82 11.35 -4.90
CA ARG A 38 -1.01 12.26 -5.68
C ARG A 38 -1.86 12.84 -6.80
N ASP A 39 -1.76 14.16 -7.01
CA ASP A 39 -2.37 14.77 -8.18
C ASP A 39 -1.68 14.25 -9.48
N PRO A 40 -2.42 13.86 -10.52
CA PRO A 40 -1.82 13.34 -11.76
C PRO A 40 -0.87 14.32 -12.46
N LEU A 41 -1.10 15.62 -12.31
CA LEU A 41 -0.30 16.71 -12.87
C LEU A 41 0.77 17.20 -11.89
N ALA A 42 0.87 16.64 -10.69
CA ALA A 42 1.89 17.00 -9.73
C ALA A 42 3.31 16.80 -10.30
N PRO A 43 4.26 17.70 -10.05
CA PRO A 43 5.66 17.47 -10.39
C PRO A 43 6.21 16.17 -9.81
N VAL A 44 7.19 15.57 -10.49
CA VAL A 44 7.92 14.41 -9.95
C VAL A 44 8.61 14.83 -8.64
N GLY A 45 8.60 13.97 -7.62
CA GLY A 45 9.22 14.26 -6.32
C GLY A 45 8.26 14.81 -5.26
N VAL A 46 7.03 15.21 -5.62
CA VAL A 46 6.05 15.75 -4.65
C VAL A 46 5.77 14.77 -3.50
N MET A 47 5.56 13.48 -3.82
CA MET A 47 5.24 12.49 -2.80
C MET A 47 6.47 12.13 -1.96
N GLU A 48 7.66 12.13 -2.56
CA GLU A 48 8.92 11.95 -1.85
C GLU A 48 9.18 13.08 -0.86
N ALA A 49 9.00 14.33 -1.29
CA ALA A 49 9.12 15.50 -0.42
C ALA A 49 8.07 15.50 0.70
N LEU A 50 6.82 15.16 0.39
CA LEU A 50 5.75 15.07 1.38
C LEU A 50 6.06 14.00 2.43
N ILE A 51 6.46 12.79 2.02
CA ILE A 51 6.81 11.71 2.95
C ILE A 51 8.02 12.07 3.79
N ALA A 52 9.06 12.67 3.21
CA ALA A 52 10.22 13.13 3.96
C ALA A 52 9.81 14.13 5.05
N ARG A 53 8.92 15.08 4.72
CA ARG A 53 8.44 16.07 5.68
C ARG A 53 7.57 15.45 6.78
N VAL A 54 6.73 14.48 6.44
CA VAL A 54 5.96 13.70 7.41
C VAL A 54 6.91 12.96 8.36
N PHE A 55 7.93 12.30 7.82
CA PHE A 55 8.92 11.56 8.61
C PHE A 55 9.66 12.47 9.60
N GLU A 56 10.12 13.65 9.16
CA GLU A 56 10.74 14.65 10.03
C GLU A 56 9.80 15.09 11.17
N THR A 57 8.53 15.34 10.83
CA THR A 57 7.52 15.79 11.80
C THR A 57 7.26 14.72 12.85
N LEU A 58 6.98 13.49 12.41
CA LEU A 58 6.74 12.36 13.32
C LEU A 58 7.97 12.08 14.19
N ARG A 59 9.18 12.15 13.63
CA ARG A 59 10.42 11.95 14.38
C ARG A 59 10.62 13.01 15.45
N ALA A 60 10.35 14.29 15.15
CA ALA A 60 10.45 15.38 16.12
C ALA A 60 9.45 15.22 17.28
N GLU A 61 8.30 14.60 17.02
CA GLU A 61 7.28 14.26 18.01
C GLU A 61 7.57 12.97 18.78
N GLY A 62 8.69 12.31 18.50
CA GLY A 62 9.12 11.08 19.20
C GLY A 62 8.50 9.80 18.65
N ALA A 63 7.91 9.81 17.45
CA ALA A 63 7.46 8.59 16.80
C ALA A 63 8.64 7.65 16.51
N THR A 64 8.49 6.38 16.87
CA THR A 64 9.49 5.33 16.68
C THR A 64 9.25 4.49 15.44
N TYR A 65 8.00 4.46 14.95
CA TYR A 65 7.61 3.62 13.84
C TYR A 65 6.54 4.29 12.97
N TRP A 66 6.68 4.13 11.66
CA TRP A 66 5.67 4.54 10.70
C TRP A 66 5.53 3.49 9.60
N SER A 67 4.35 2.89 9.50
CA SER A 67 4.00 1.97 8.42
C SER A 67 3.55 2.75 7.19
N LEU A 68 4.27 2.59 6.08
CA LEU A 68 3.86 3.10 4.76
C LEU A 68 2.74 2.26 4.11
N GLY A 69 2.25 1.24 4.80
CA GLY A 69 1.27 0.27 4.30
C GLY A 69 1.91 -0.85 3.48
N GLU A 70 1.10 -1.84 3.12
CA GLU A 70 1.53 -3.05 2.44
C GLU A 70 1.78 -2.84 0.94
N VAL A 71 2.49 -3.78 0.33
CA VAL A 71 2.53 -3.91 -1.13
C VAL A 71 2.10 -5.32 -1.50
N PRO A 72 0.93 -5.49 -2.13
CA PRO A 72 0.42 -6.82 -2.42
C PRO A 72 1.29 -7.53 -3.45
N PHE A 73 1.45 -8.84 -3.29
CA PHE A 73 2.08 -9.76 -4.26
C PHE A 73 3.58 -9.55 -4.56
N HIS A 74 4.25 -8.71 -3.77
CA HIS A 74 5.71 -8.61 -3.71
C HIS A 74 6.23 -9.24 -2.41
N PRO A 75 6.30 -10.59 -2.34
CA PRO A 75 6.82 -11.23 -1.14
C PRO A 75 8.30 -10.90 -0.97
N THR A 76 8.68 -10.47 0.23
CA THR A 76 10.08 -10.22 0.62
C THR A 76 10.75 -11.45 1.23
N SER A 77 9.99 -12.52 1.45
CA SER A 77 10.42 -13.84 1.90
C SER A 77 9.89 -14.92 0.95
N GLU A 78 10.48 -16.11 0.98
CA GLU A 78 9.96 -17.22 0.17
C GLU A 78 8.53 -17.58 0.59
N PRO A 79 7.60 -17.80 -0.37
CA PRO A 79 6.24 -18.23 -0.05
C PRO A 79 6.24 -19.59 0.64
N ASP A 80 5.50 -19.71 1.74
CA ASP A 80 5.39 -20.96 2.49
C ASP A 80 4.48 -21.98 1.76
N GLY A 81 5.13 -22.89 1.02
CA GLY A 81 4.50 -24.00 0.32
C GLY A 81 3.81 -23.67 -1.01
N LEU A 82 3.34 -24.72 -1.69
CA LEU A 82 2.76 -24.64 -3.05
C LEU A 82 1.55 -23.70 -3.14
N LYS A 83 0.73 -23.63 -2.08
CA LYS A 83 -0.45 -22.76 -2.05
C LYS A 83 -0.06 -21.28 -2.04
N ALA A 84 0.91 -20.90 -1.20
CA ALA A 84 1.40 -19.53 -1.15
C ALA A 84 2.05 -19.14 -2.49
N LEU A 85 2.85 -20.04 -3.08
CA LEU A 85 3.45 -19.82 -4.39
C LEU A 85 2.40 -19.60 -5.49
N ALA A 86 1.35 -20.44 -5.54
CA ALA A 86 0.25 -20.30 -6.47
C ALA A 86 -0.51 -18.98 -6.28
N LEU A 87 -0.78 -18.59 -5.03
CA LEU A 87 -1.43 -17.31 -4.71
C LEU A 87 -0.59 -16.10 -5.12
N THR A 88 0.72 -16.11 -4.85
CA THR A 88 1.63 -15.06 -5.31
C THR A 88 1.59 -14.94 -6.83
N ARG A 89 1.61 -16.07 -7.56
CA ARG A 89 1.61 -16.07 -9.02
C ARG A 89 0.30 -15.57 -9.61
N ILE A 90 -0.83 -15.99 -9.05
CA ILE A 90 -2.16 -15.47 -9.41
C ILE A 90 -2.23 -13.98 -9.11
N GLY A 91 -1.78 -13.56 -7.92
CA GLY A 91 -1.76 -12.17 -7.50
C GLY A 91 -0.93 -11.25 -8.40
N ARG A 92 0.24 -11.70 -8.87
CA ARG A 92 1.04 -10.96 -9.87
C ARG A 92 0.27 -10.71 -11.16
N SER A 93 -0.68 -11.56 -11.55
CA SER A 93 -1.55 -11.26 -12.71
C SER A 93 -2.44 -10.03 -12.48
N LEU A 94 -2.74 -9.71 -11.21
CA LEU A 94 -3.52 -8.56 -10.76
C LEU A 94 -2.67 -7.31 -10.51
N GLU A 95 -1.33 -7.40 -10.63
CA GLU A 95 -0.39 -6.28 -10.41
C GLU A 95 -0.78 -5.01 -11.17
N SER A 96 -1.27 -5.14 -12.41
CA SER A 96 -1.73 -3.99 -13.22
C SER A 96 -2.92 -3.24 -12.61
N ALA A 97 -3.76 -3.92 -11.83
CA ALA A 97 -4.88 -3.29 -11.13
C ALA A 97 -4.40 -2.55 -9.87
N TYR A 98 -3.38 -3.07 -9.18
CA TYR A 98 -2.85 -2.51 -7.94
C TYR A 98 -1.65 -1.57 -8.13
N ALA A 99 -1.10 -1.49 -9.34
CA ALA A 99 0.16 -0.80 -9.65
C ALA A 99 1.30 -1.17 -8.66
N SER A 100 1.34 -2.45 -8.24
CA SER A 100 2.17 -2.89 -7.12
C SER A 100 3.67 -2.71 -7.36
N HIS A 101 4.15 -2.87 -8.60
CA HIS A 101 5.56 -2.62 -8.95
C HIS A 101 6.00 -1.18 -8.64
N GLY A 102 5.25 -0.20 -9.14
CA GLY A 102 5.58 1.21 -8.96
C GLY A 102 5.48 1.61 -7.49
N LEU A 103 4.47 1.08 -6.79
CA LEU A 103 4.31 1.29 -5.35
C LEU A 103 5.46 0.67 -4.55
N PHE A 104 5.94 -0.52 -4.92
CA PHE A 104 7.11 -1.17 -4.31
C PHE A 104 8.35 -0.30 -4.48
N GLN A 105 8.67 0.09 -5.71
CA GLN A 105 9.83 0.92 -6.01
C GLN A 105 9.76 2.28 -5.30
N PHE A 106 8.57 2.88 -5.24
CA PHE A 106 8.35 4.12 -4.52
C PHE A 106 8.66 3.97 -3.03
N LYS A 107 8.10 2.96 -2.36
CA LYS A 107 8.34 2.72 -0.93
C LYS A 107 9.79 2.33 -0.63
N ALA A 108 10.47 1.63 -1.55
CA ALA A 108 11.87 1.25 -1.40
C ALA A 108 12.83 2.45 -1.29
N LYS A 109 12.46 3.62 -1.84
CA LYS A 109 13.26 4.86 -1.76
C LYS A 109 13.54 5.30 -0.32
N PHE A 110 12.68 4.95 0.62
CA PHE A 110 12.77 5.35 2.03
C PHE A 110 13.50 4.31 2.90
N GLN A 111 14.11 3.29 2.28
CA GLN A 111 14.83 2.20 2.97
C GLN A 111 14.00 1.57 4.12
N PRO A 112 12.75 1.14 3.89
CA PRO A 112 11.92 0.59 4.94
C PRO A 112 12.40 -0.79 5.38
N THR A 113 12.06 -1.17 6.62
CA THR A 113 12.13 -2.58 7.03
C THR A 113 10.90 -3.31 6.52
N TRP A 114 11.09 -4.23 5.57
CA TRP A 114 10.00 -5.03 5.02
C TRP A 114 9.57 -6.14 5.98
N ARG A 115 8.26 -6.28 6.20
CA ARG A 115 7.67 -7.33 7.03
C ARG A 115 6.63 -8.10 6.21
N PRO A 116 6.64 -9.45 6.25
CA PRO A 116 5.65 -10.23 5.51
C PRO A 116 4.25 -10.04 6.12
N VAL A 117 3.24 -9.98 5.27
CA VAL A 117 1.83 -10.02 5.68
C VAL A 117 1.25 -11.35 5.27
N CYS A 118 0.71 -12.07 6.26
CA CYS A 118 0.26 -13.44 6.12
C CYS A 118 -1.26 -13.51 6.24
N LEU A 119 -1.89 -14.34 5.41
CA LEU A 119 -3.31 -14.67 5.51
C LEU A 119 -3.46 -16.00 6.26
N TYR A 120 -4.07 -15.96 7.44
CA TYR A 120 -4.34 -17.14 8.26
C TYR A 120 -5.83 -17.50 8.23
N GLY A 121 -6.15 -18.79 8.30
CA GLY A 121 -7.53 -19.28 8.34
C GLY A 121 -7.67 -20.55 9.15
N TRP A 122 -8.65 -20.60 10.05
CA TRP A 122 -8.96 -21.74 10.91
C TRP A 122 -10.27 -22.42 10.48
N PRO A 123 -10.40 -23.77 10.50
CA PRO A 123 -9.34 -24.74 10.82
C PRO A 123 -8.32 -24.91 9.70
N ARG A 124 -8.69 -24.61 8.44
CA ARG A 124 -7.78 -24.52 7.29
C ARG A 124 -8.28 -23.48 6.29
N LEU A 125 -7.35 -22.75 5.67
CA LEU A 125 -7.65 -21.84 4.57
C LEU A 125 -7.85 -22.63 3.25
N SER A 126 -9.10 -22.98 2.95
CA SER A 126 -9.44 -23.75 1.75
C SER A 126 -9.41 -22.89 0.47
N TRP A 127 -9.22 -23.53 -0.70
CA TRP A 127 -9.30 -22.83 -1.99
C TRP A 127 -10.70 -22.26 -2.26
N LEU A 128 -11.75 -22.92 -1.77
CA LEU A 128 -13.12 -22.43 -1.88
C LEU A 128 -13.32 -21.14 -1.06
N THR A 129 -12.72 -21.06 0.13
CA THR A 129 -12.73 -19.85 0.95
C THR A 129 -12.03 -18.70 0.24
N LEU A 130 -10.87 -18.96 -0.35
CA LEU A 130 -10.13 -17.97 -1.13
C LEU A 130 -10.90 -17.50 -2.38
N ALA A 131 -11.53 -18.42 -3.10
CA ALA A 131 -12.37 -18.10 -4.25
C ALA A 131 -13.62 -17.31 -3.84
N GLY A 132 -14.25 -17.67 -2.73
CA GLY A 132 -15.39 -16.96 -2.17
C GLY A 132 -15.03 -15.54 -1.72
N LEU A 133 -13.88 -15.38 -1.05
CA LEU A 133 -13.34 -14.07 -0.68
C LEU A 133 -13.05 -13.22 -1.92
N PHE A 134 -12.39 -13.81 -2.92
CA PHE A 134 -12.12 -13.15 -4.18
C PHE A 134 -13.41 -12.66 -4.87
N TRP A 135 -14.48 -13.46 -4.84
CA TRP A 135 -15.76 -13.06 -5.42
C TRP A 135 -16.43 -11.94 -4.61
N ARG A 136 -16.50 -12.07 -3.28
CA ARG A 136 -17.14 -11.09 -2.38
C ARG A 136 -16.42 -9.75 -2.37
N CYS A 137 -15.09 -9.74 -2.44
CA CYS A 137 -14.28 -8.53 -2.53
C CYS A 137 -14.28 -7.90 -3.94
N ASN A 138 -15.17 -8.33 -4.84
CA ASN A 138 -15.21 -7.88 -6.23
C ASN A 138 -13.89 -8.06 -7.00
N GLY A 139 -13.08 -9.06 -6.64
CA GLY A 139 -11.81 -9.35 -7.31
C GLY A 139 -11.97 -9.61 -8.82
N HIS A 140 -13.11 -10.15 -9.24
CA HIS A 140 -13.46 -10.34 -10.65
C HIS A 140 -13.54 -9.00 -11.42
N LYS A 141 -13.98 -7.90 -10.79
CA LYS A 141 -13.99 -6.57 -11.41
C LYS A 141 -12.57 -6.04 -11.60
N LEU A 142 -11.68 -6.28 -10.64
CA LEU A 142 -10.27 -5.92 -10.74
C LEU A 142 -9.57 -6.65 -11.88
N VAL A 143 -9.87 -7.94 -12.08
CA VAL A 143 -9.40 -8.70 -13.24
C VAL A 143 -9.88 -8.09 -14.55
N ALA A 144 -11.17 -7.73 -14.64
CA ALA A 144 -11.72 -7.11 -15.84
C ALA A 144 -11.06 -5.76 -16.17
N VAL A 145 -10.78 -4.93 -15.15
CA VAL A 145 -10.06 -3.66 -15.31
C VAL A 145 -8.61 -3.90 -15.77
N SER A 146 -7.90 -4.85 -15.16
CA SER A 146 -6.56 -5.25 -15.57
C SER A 146 -6.53 -5.73 -17.03
N ALA A 147 -7.47 -6.59 -17.43
CA ALA A 147 -7.57 -7.08 -18.80
C ALA A 147 -7.82 -5.95 -19.81
N ARG A 148 -8.70 -4.99 -19.48
CA ARG A 148 -8.94 -3.81 -20.33
C ARG A 148 -7.72 -2.90 -20.45
N ARG A 149 -6.93 -2.73 -19.39
CA ARG A 149 -5.67 -1.96 -19.44
C ARG A 149 -4.61 -2.66 -20.29
N ARG A 150 -4.50 -3.99 -20.19
CA ARG A 150 -3.56 -4.78 -21.00
C ARG A 150 -3.89 -4.77 -22.50
N LEU A 151 -5.16 -4.71 -22.88
CA LEU A 151 -5.59 -4.66 -24.30
C LEU A 151 -5.40 -3.27 -24.95
N LYS A 152 -5.16 -2.23 -24.16
CA LYS A 152 -4.95 -0.85 -24.64
C LYS A 152 -3.47 -0.48 -24.79
N ASN A 153 -2.56 -1.33 -24.31
CA ASN A 153 -1.11 -1.22 -24.46
C ASN A 153 -0.63 -2.23 -25.51
#